data_AF-A0AAW8KGZ9-F1
#
_entry.id   AF-A0AAW8KGZ9-F1
#
_cell.length_a   1.000
_cell.length_b   1.000
_cell.length_c   1.000
_cell.angle_alpha   90.00
_cell.angle_beta   90.00
_cell.angle_gamma   90.00
#
_symmetry.space_group_name_H-M   'P 1'
#
loop_
_entity.id
_entity.type
_entity.pdbx_description
1 polymer ?
#
loop_
_entity_poly.entity_id
_entity_poly.type
_entity_poly.pdbx_seq_one_letter_code
_entity_poly.pdbx_strand_id
1 'polypeptide(L)' 'SAKSPQQMFGAVAKSYFAKSIGVDPHKIRMISIMPCVAKKEECALEPMRDACGDPDVDIVLTTREFTRMVRSDNI' A
#
# COMPACT_ATOMS: atom_id res chain seq x y z
N SER A 1 11.61 12.05 12.53
CA SER A 1 11.06 10.68 12.38
C SER A 1 10.84 10.41 10.90
N ALA A 2 10.89 9.15 10.48
CA ALA A 2 10.74 8.75 9.07
C ALA A 2 9.69 7.64 8.95
N LYS A 3 8.86 7.71 7.90
CA LYS A 3 7.96 6.61 7.52
C LYS A 3 8.78 5.42 7.02
N SER A 4 8.18 4.23 7.01
CA SER A 4 8.83 3.06 6.41
C SER A 4 8.84 3.16 4.88
N PRO A 5 9.70 2.41 4.16
CA PRO A 5 9.77 2.49 2.71
C PRO A 5 8.44 2.24 1.99
N GLN A 6 7.63 1.30 2.48
CA GLN A 6 6.30 1.04 1.88
C GLN A 6 5.34 2.22 2.05
N GLN A 7 5.40 2.89 3.21
CA GLN A 7 4.53 4.02 3.53
C GLN A 7 4.97 5.26 2.76
N MET A 8 6.28 5.49 2.66
CA MET A 8 6.83 6.54 1.81
C MET A 8 6.38 6.37 0.36
N PHE A 9 6.48 5.15 -0.18
CA PHE A 9 6.07 4.89 -1.55
C PHE A 9 4.56 5.03 -1.75
N GLY A 10 3.74 4.51 -0.82
CA GLY A 10 2.28 4.67 -0.85
C GLY A 10 1.86 6.14 -0.88
N ALA A 11 2.45 6.97 -0.02
CA ALA A 11 2.20 8.41 0.02
C ALA A 11 2.55 9.09 -1.32
N VAL A 12 3.69 8.75 -1.93
CA VAL A 12 4.10 9.32 -3.23
C VAL A 12 3.19 8.81 -4.36
N ALA A 13 2.78 7.55 -4.33
CA ALA A 13 1.91 6.94 -5.32
C ALA A 13 0.52 7.62 -5.38
N LYS A 14 -0.09 7.87 -4.22
CA LYS A 14 -1.41 8.50 -4.13
C LYS A 14 -1.39 10.02 -4.25
N SER A 15 -0.24 10.67 -4.08
CA SER A 15 -0.13 12.13 -4.24
C SER A 15 0.46 12.52 -5.59
N TYR A 16 1.78 12.43 -5.71
CA TYR A 16 2.53 12.88 -6.89
C TYR A 16 2.21 12.06 -8.12
N PHE A 17 2.22 10.73 -8.00
CA PHE A 17 1.98 9.86 -9.14
C PHE A 17 0.53 9.97 -9.63
N ALA A 18 -0.46 9.95 -8.73
CA ALA A 18 -1.87 10.20 -9.07
C ALA A 18 -2.05 11.48 -9.89
N LYS A 19 -1.43 12.59 -9.45
CA LYS A 19 -1.44 13.86 -10.18
C LYS A 19 -0.76 13.76 -11.55
N SER A 20 0.36 13.04 -11.64
CA SER A 20 1.11 12.88 -12.89
C SER A 20 0.33 12.14 -13.97
N ILE A 21 -0.51 11.17 -13.58
CA ILE A 21 -1.34 10.39 -14.51
C ILE A 21 -2.76 10.95 -14.67
N GLY A 22 -3.09 12.05 -13.98
CA GLY A 22 -4.41 12.68 -14.04
C GLY A 22 -5.54 11.82 -13.46
N VAL A 23 -5.24 10.92 -12.53
CA VAL A 23 -6.20 10.02 -11.89
C VAL A 23 -6.50 10.53 -10.49
N ASP A 24 -7.77 10.44 -10.10
CA ASP A 24 -8.23 10.70 -8.74
C ASP A 24 -7.52 9.73 -7.76
N PRO A 25 -6.81 10.23 -6.73
CA PRO A 25 -6.16 9.40 -5.70
C PRO A 25 -7.08 8.33 -5.10
N HIS A 26 -8.38 8.62 -4.92
CA HIS A 26 -9.36 7.69 -4.38
C HIS A 26 -9.63 6.49 -5.30
N LYS A 27 -9.24 6.58 -6.58
CA LYS A 27 -9.33 5.48 -7.57
C LYS A 27 -8.06 4.64 -7.63
N ILE A 28 -7.02 4.99 -6.87
CA ILE A 28 -5.76 4.24 -6.81
C ILE A 28 -5.75 3.39 -5.55
N ARG A 29 -5.57 2.08 -5.73
CA ARG A 29 -5.39 1.15 -4.62
C ARG A 29 -3.96 0.65 -4.57
N MET A 30 -3.27 0.96 -3.48
CA MET A 30 -1.89 0.56 -3.22
C MET A 30 -1.87 -0.78 -2.47
N ILE A 31 -1.38 -1.82 -3.14
CA ILE A 31 -1.21 -3.15 -2.58
C ILE A 31 0.29 -3.44 -2.43
N SER A 32 0.70 -3.80 -1.22
CA SER A 32 2.10 -4.01 -0.85
C SER A 32 2.34 -5.47 -0.51
N ILE A 33 3.34 -6.10 -1.13
CA ILE A 33 3.74 -7.48 -0.82
C ILE A 33 4.95 -7.44 0.11
N MET A 34 4.79 -7.96 1.33
CA MET A 34 5.79 -7.87 2.39
C MET A 34 6.15 -9.24 2.96
N PRO A 35 7.42 -9.49 3.32
CA PRO A 35 7.79 -10.71 4.04
C PRO A 35 7.41 -10.69 5.53
N CYS A 36 6.88 -9.57 6.03
CA CYS A 36 6.62 -9.33 7.44
C CYS A 36 5.13 -9.11 7.72
N VAL A 37 4.60 -9.79 8.74
CA VAL A 37 3.19 -9.66 9.15
C VAL A 37 2.92 -8.32 9.82
N ALA A 38 3.86 -7.78 10.60
CA ALA A 38 3.72 -6.51 11.32
C ALA A 38 3.45 -5.32 10.38
N LYS A 39 3.84 -5.43 9.09
CA LYS A 39 3.55 -4.41 8.09
C LYS A 39 2.06 -4.22 7.81
N LYS A 40 1.22 -5.21 8.10
CA LYS A 40 -0.25 -5.10 8.04
C LYS A 40 -0.80 -4.17 9.13
N GLU A 41 -0.24 -4.25 10.33
CA GLU A 41 -0.64 -3.35 11.42
C GLU A 41 -0.07 -1.96 11.20
N GLU A 42 1.17 -1.87 10.72
CA GLU A 42 1.83 -0.59 10.42
C GLU A 42 1.01 0.27 9.45
N CYS A 43 0.45 -0.32 8.38
CA CYS A 43 -0.34 0.45 7.41
C CYS A 43 -1.72 0.88 7.92
N ALA A 44 -2.22 0.29 9.01
CA ALA A 44 -3.49 0.66 9.62
C ALA A 44 -3.35 1.74 10.70
N LEU A 45 -2.12 2.18 11.00
CA LEU A 45 -1.88 3.23 12.00
C LEU A 45 -2.40 4.58 11.50
N GLU A 46 -3.05 5.34 12.38
CA GLU A 46 -3.59 6.68 12.07
C GLU A 46 -2.58 7.65 11.42
N PRO A 47 -1.28 7.70 11.82
CA PRO A 47 -0.29 8.55 11.16
C PRO A 47 0.13 8.08 9.74
N MET A 48 -0.31 6.92 9.29
CA MET A 48 -0.02 6.32 7.97
C MET A 48 -1.16 6.53 6.99
N ARG A 49 -1.75 7.72 7.06
CA ARG A 49 -2.81 8.19 6.18
C ARG A 49 -2.29 9.35 5.34
N ASP A 50 -2.82 9.46 4.13
CA ASP A 50 -2.54 10.53 3.20
C ASP A 50 -3.23 11.84 3.61
N ALA A 51 -3.05 12.89 2.81
CA ALA A 51 -3.64 14.21 3.08
C ALA A 51 -5.18 14.22 2.98
N CYS A 52 -5.78 13.23 2.31
CA CYS A 52 -7.22 13.08 2.14
C CYS A 52 -7.84 12.22 3.26
N GLY A 53 -7.03 11.67 4.16
CA GLY A 53 -7.46 10.80 5.25
C GLY A 53 -7.58 9.33 4.82
N ASP A 54 -7.14 8.94 3.63
CA ASP A 54 -7.10 7.54 3.23
C ASP A 54 -5.78 6.89 3.63
N PRO A 55 -5.70 5.56 3.82
CA PRO A 55 -4.44 4.90 4.09
C PRO A 55 -3.43 5.11 2.95
N ASP A 56 -2.17 5.42 3.27
CA ASP A 56 -1.10 5.53 2.26
C ASP A 56 -0.90 4.18 1.52
N VAL A 57 -1.07 3.06 2.24
CA VAL A 57 -1.09 1.69 1.72
C VAL A 57 -2.40 1.02 2.12
N ASP A 58 -3.21 0.61 1.15
CA ASP A 58 -4.55 0.07 1.40
C ASP A 58 -4.52 -1.37 1.91
N ILE A 59 -3.65 -2.20 1.32
CA ILE A 59 -3.59 -3.63 1.61
C ILE A 59 -2.14 -4.07 1.65
N VAL A 60 -1.80 -4.85 2.67
CA VAL A 60 -0.51 -5.55 2.75
C VAL A 60 -0.77 -7.05 2.66
N LEU A 61 -0.18 -7.70 1.66
CA LEU A 61 -0.14 -9.15 1.52
C LEU A 61 1.20 -9.67 1.99
N THR A 62 1.20 -10.77 2.73
CA THR A 62 2.45 -11.49 2.98
C THR A 62 2.90 -12.21 1.72
N THR A 63 4.20 -12.48 1.60
CA THR A 63 4.72 -13.32 0.51
C THR A 63 3.99 -14.66 0.42
N ARG A 64 3.63 -15.27 1.56
CA ARG A 64 2.88 -16.53 1.61
C ARG A 64 1.45 -16.41 1.08
N GLU A 65 0.75 -15.33 1.40
CA GLU A 65 -0.60 -15.07 0.89
C GLU A 65 -0.57 -14.82 -0.62
N PHE A 66 0.37 -14.00 -1.09
CA PHE A 66 0.56 -13.77 -2.51
C PHE A 66 0.87 -15.06 -3.28
N THR A 67 1.81 -15.89 -2.78
CA THR A 67 2.11 -17.19 -3.41
C THR A 67 0.90 -18.13 -3.42
N ARG A 68 0.06 -18.13 -2.38
CA ARG A 68 -1.17 -18.92 -2.37
C ARG A 68 -2.16 -18.44 -3.45
N MET A 69 -2.31 -17.13 -3.62
CA MET A 69 -3.17 -16.57 -4.67
C MET A 69 -2.69 -16.97 -6.06
N VAL A 70 -1.40 -16.79 -6.34
CA VAL A 70 -0.77 -17.16 -7.63
C VAL A 70 -0.97 -18.65 -7.94
N ARG A 71 -0.73 -19.53 -6.95
CA ARG A 71 -0.93 -20.97 -7.10
C ARG A 71 -2.39 -21.35 -7.33
N SER A 72 -3.33 -20.69 -6.65
CA SER A 72 -4.76 -20.92 -6.86
C SER A 72 -5.23 -20.53 -8.26
N ASP A 73 -4.55 -19.56 -8.88
CA ASP A 73 -4.84 -19.09 -10.25
C ASP A 73 -4.07 -19.88 -11.33
N ASN A 74 -3.33 -20.94 -10.92
CA ASN A 74 -2.48 -21.78 -11.78
C ASN A 74 -1.42 -21.00 -12.58
N ILE A 75 -0.85 -19.95 -11.97
CA ILE A 75 0.30 -19.19 -12.48
C ILE A 75 1.61 -19.74 -11.89
#